data_AF-A0A3C1A887-F1
#
_entry.id   AF-A0A3C1A887-F1
#
_cell.length_a   1.000
_cell.length_b   1.000
_cell.length_c   1.000
_cell.angle_alpha   90.00
_cell.angle_beta   90.00
_cell.angle_gamma   90.00
#
_symmetry.space_group_name_H-M   'P 1'
#
loop_
_entity.id
_entity.type
_entity.pdbx_description
1 polymer ?
#
loop_
_entity_poly.entity_id
_entity_poly.type
_entity_poly.pdbx_seq_one_letter_code
_entity_poly.pdbx_strand_id
1 'polypeptide(L)' 'MKIKKVLISQPAPLEGEKSPYSLLAQKYDFEVVYQKLFKIEGVSSKDFRRQQIRLLDFDAIILKSKHAVDHLFKL' A
#
# COMPACT_ATOMS: atom_id res chain seq x y z
N MET A 1 13.75 -23.14 -18.43
CA MET A 1 12.39 -23.23 -17.85
C MET A 1 11.61 -21.99 -18.27
N LYS A 2 10.39 -22.13 -18.81
CA LYS A 2 9.51 -20.99 -19.13
C LYS A 2 8.69 -20.66 -17.87
N ILE A 3 8.81 -19.44 -17.35
CA ILE A 3 8.03 -18.99 -16.19
C ILE A 3 6.57 -18.87 -16.63
N LYS A 4 5.65 -19.54 -15.92
CA LYS A 4 4.22 -19.58 -16.29
C LYS A 4 3.33 -18.72 -15.39
N LYS A 5 3.74 -18.48 -14.14
CA LYS A 5 2.96 -17.75 -13.14
C LYS A 5 3.84 -16.81 -12.33
N VAL A 6 3.35 -15.59 -12.09
CA VAL A 6 4.00 -14.56 -11.27
C VAL A 6 3.02 -14.14 -10.17
N LEU A 7 3.47 -14.18 -8.92
CA LEU A 7 2.70 -13.70 -7.77
C LEU A 7 3.07 -12.24 -7.47
N ILE A 8 2.06 -11.38 -7.34
CA ILE A 8 2.21 -9.99 -6.93
C ILE A 8 1.56 -9.82 -5.55
N SER A 9 2.33 -9.31 -4.59
CA SER A 9 1.92 -9.16 -3.19
C SER A 9 0.99 -7.97 -2.91
N GLN A 10 0.65 -7.22 -3.96
CA GLN A 10 -0.18 -6.00 -3.94
C GLN A 10 -1.61 -6.31 -4.42
N PRO A 11 -2.60 -5.47 -4.08
CA PRO A 11 -3.93 -5.59 -4.66
C PRO A 11 -3.88 -5.43 -6.18
N ALA A 12 -4.88 -6.00 -6.86
CA ALA A 12 -5.03 -5.82 -8.30
C ALA A 12 -5.17 -4.32 -8.65
N PRO A 13 -4.49 -3.85 -9.70
CA PRO A 13 -4.59 -2.46 -10.16
C PRO A 13 -6.02 -2.14 -10.63
N LEU A 14 -6.49 -0.93 -10.34
CA LEU A 14 -7.83 -0.45 -10.73
C LEU A 14 -8.02 -0.37 -12.25
N GLU A 15 -6.91 -0.21 -12.98
CA GLU A 15 -6.88 -0.09 -14.44
C GLU A 15 -7.15 -1.43 -15.16
N GLY A 16 -7.23 -2.54 -14.42
CA GLY A 16 -7.62 -3.85 -14.94
C GLY A 16 -6.76 -4.30 -16.12
N GLU A 17 -7.38 -4.47 -17.29
CA GLU A 17 -6.73 -4.90 -18.53
C GLU A 17 -5.72 -3.88 -19.09
N LYS A 18 -5.86 -2.59 -18.75
CA LYS A 18 -4.91 -1.55 -19.16
C LYS A 18 -3.70 -1.45 -18.25
N SER A 19 -3.65 -2.23 -17.17
CA SER A 19 -2.52 -2.18 -16.26
C SER A 19 -1.23 -2.63 -16.97
N PRO A 20 -0.07 -2.04 -16.66
CA PRO A 20 1.21 -2.46 -17.23
C PRO A 20 1.49 -3.96 -17.02
N TYR A 21 1.04 -4.53 -15.89
CA TYR A 21 1.20 -5.95 -15.57
C TYR A 21 0.36 -6.84 -16.49
N SER A 22 -0.87 -6.44 -16.80
CA SER A 22 -1.76 -7.17 -17.72
C SER A 22 -1.18 -7.17 -19.14
N LEU A 23 -0.62 -6.04 -19.60
CA LEU A 23 0.03 -5.94 -20.91
C LEU A 23 1.30 -6.81 -20.99
N LEU A 24 2.11 -6.85 -19.93
CA LEU A 24 3.28 -7.71 -19.86
C LEU A 24 2.90 -9.20 -19.85
N ALA A 25 1.88 -9.57 -19.07
CA ALA A 25 1.34 -10.92 -19.00
C ALA A 25 0.90 -11.43 -20.38
N GLN A 26 0.17 -10.60 -21.14
CA GLN A 26 -0.24 -10.92 -22.51
C GLN A 26 0.94 -11.01 -23.47
N LYS A 27 1.88 -10.05 -23.41
CA LYS A 27 3.03 -10.01 -24.33
C LYS A 27 3.95 -11.22 -24.20
N TYR A 28 4.14 -11.73 -22.98
CA TYR A 28 5.07 -12.81 -22.69
C TYR A 28 4.38 -14.14 -22.35
N ASP A 29 3.05 -14.22 -22.47
CA ASP A 29 2.24 -15.42 -22.26
C ASP A 29 2.47 -16.06 -20.86
N PHE A 30 2.27 -15.25 -19.82
CA PHE A 30 2.31 -15.71 -18.42
C PHE A 30 1.12 -15.18 -17.61
N GLU A 31 0.79 -15.86 -16.51
CA GLU A 31 -0.31 -15.50 -15.62
C GLU A 31 0.19 -14.64 -14.44
N VAL A 32 -0.58 -13.62 -14.07
CA VAL A 32 -0.35 -12.81 -12.86
C VAL A 32 -1.40 -13.14 -11.82
N VAL A 33 -0.95 -13.52 -10.62
CA VAL A 33 -1.81 -13.75 -9.46
C VAL A 33 -1.59 -12.61 -8.47
N TYR A 34 -2.65 -11.90 -8.12
CA TYR A 34 -2.61 -10.85 -7.10
C TYR A 34 -3.04 -11.40 -5.76
N GLN A 35 -2.15 -11.35 -4.77
CA GLN A 35 -2.45 -11.75 -3.41
C GLN A 35 -1.90 -10.73 -2.43
N LYS A 36 -2.77 -9.96 -1.81
CA LYS A 36 -2.36 -8.97 -0.82
C LYS A 36 -1.84 -9.69 0.43
N LEU A 37 -0.54 -9.54 0.71
CA LEU A 37 0.11 -10.26 1.84
C LEU A 37 -0.04 -9.55 3.19
N PHE A 38 -0.44 -8.28 3.19
CA PHE A 38 -0.58 -7.49 4.41
C PHE A 38 -1.79 -6.56 4.33
N LYS A 39 -2.35 -6.22 5.49
CA LYS A 39 -3.38 -5.19 5.62
C LYS A 39 -2.78 -4.00 6.33
N ILE A 40 -3.19 -2.80 5.92
CA ILE A 40 -2.85 -1.56 6.61
C ILE A 40 -4.04 -1.20 7.48
N GLU A 41 -3.80 -1.02 8.76
CA GLU A 41 -4.82 -0.63 9.74
C GLU A 41 -4.38 0.67 10.41
N GLY A 42 -5.32 1.60 10.57
CA GLY A 42 -5.06 2.85 11.28
C GLY A 42 -4.97 2.63 12.78
N VAL A 43 -4.14 3.42 13.45
CA VAL A 43 -4.08 3.43 14.92
C VAL A 43 -5.31 4.16 15.45
N SER A 44 -5.88 3.76 16.59
CA SER A 44 -7.01 4.51 17.16
C SER A 44 -6.54 5.84 17.76
N SER A 45 -7.40 6.88 17.81
CA SER A 45 -7.05 8.15 18.48
C SER A 45 -6.71 7.94 19.97
N LYS A 46 -7.23 6.88 20.61
CA LYS A 46 -6.89 6.50 21.97
C LYS A 46 -5.44 6.00 22.07
N ASP A 47 -5.02 5.13 21.17
CA ASP A 47 -3.66 4.57 21.16
C ASP A 47 -2.62 5.59 20.71
N PHE A 48 -2.98 6.52 19.82
CA PHE A 48 -2.13 7.66 19.49
C PHE A 48 -1.89 8.56 20.72
N ARG A 49 -2.95 8.94 21.45
CA ARG A 49 -2.82 9.75 22.68
C ARG A 49 -1.99 9.07 23.77
N ARG A 50 -1.99 7.73 23.84
CA ARG A 50 -1.15 6.97 24.78
C ARG A 50 0.35 7.13 24.54
N GLN A 51 0.77 7.50 23.34
CA GLN A 51 2.18 7.77 23.03
C GLN A 51 2.67 9.09 23.63
N GLN A 52 1.76 9.93 24.16
CA GLN A 52 2.07 11.22 24.79
C GLN A 52 2.88 12.18 23.89
N ILE A 53 2.73 12.03 22.58
CA ILE A 53 3.37 12.91 21.59
C ILE A 53 2.53 14.19 21.47
N ARG A 54 3.12 15.33 21.79
CA ARG A 54 2.54 16.65 21.52
C ARG A 54 3.16 17.18 20.23
N LEU A 55 2.38 17.23 19.15
CA LEU A 55 2.89 17.62 17.83
C LEU A 55 3.49 19.04 17.81
N LEU A 56 3.01 19.93 18.68
CA LEU A 56 3.50 21.31 18.81
C LEU A 56 4.88 21.42 19.48
N ASP A 57 5.39 20.35 20.07
CA ASP A 57 6.73 20.32 20.66
C ASP A 57 7.83 20.11 19.59
N PHE A 58 7.45 19.91 18.32
CA PHE A 58 8.36 19.64 17.21
C PHE A 58 8.24 20.71 16.11
N ASP A 59 9.36 21.04 15.48
CA ASP A 59 9.39 22.04 14.40
C ASP A 59 8.86 21.51 13.06
N ALA A 60 8.88 20.19 12.86
CA ALA A 60 8.46 19.57 11.60
C ALA A 60 7.90 18.15 11.79
N ILE A 61 7.02 17.75 10.88
CA ILE A 61 6.46 16.40 10.79
C ILE A 61 6.87 15.78 9.45
N ILE A 62 7.49 14.59 9.49
CA ILE A 62 7.91 13.85 8.29
C ILE A 62 6.94 12.70 8.03
N LEU A 63 6.27 12.72 6.87
CA LEU A 63 5.31 11.69 6.47
C LEU A 63 5.92 10.81 5.37
N LYS A 64 6.08 9.51 5.66
CA LYS A 64 6.75 8.55 4.74
C LYS A 64 5.81 7.84 3.77
N SER A 65 4.50 7.99 3.93
CA SER A 65 3.52 7.31 3.09
C SER A 65 2.22 8.09 2.99
N LYS A 66 1.48 7.88 1.91
CA LYS A 66 0.12 8.42 1.75
C LYS A 66 -0.80 8.02 2.90
N HIS A 67 -0.69 6.77 3.37
CA HIS A 67 -1.47 6.29 4.51
C HIS A 67 -1.15 7.05 5.80
N ALA A 68 0.09 7.44 6.03
CA ALA A 68 0.46 8.25 7.19
C ALA A 68 -0.14 9.66 7.11
N VAL A 69 -0.14 10.27 5.91
CA VAL A 69 -0.81 11.55 5.66
C VAL A 69 -2.30 11.43 5.97
N ASP A 70 -2.98 10.48 5.33
CA ASP A 70 -4.42 10.26 5.51
C ASP A 70 -4.77 9.99 6.98
N HIS A 71 -3.89 9.28 7.71
CA HIS A 71 -4.11 8.97 9.11
C HIS A 71 -3.96 10.19 10.01
N LEU A 72 -2.90 10.99 9.82
CA LEU A 72 -2.65 12.21 10.60
C LEU A 72 -3.83 13.19 10.53
N PHE A 73 -4.41 13.38 9.34
CA PHE A 73 -5.53 14.31 9.14
C PHE A 73 -6.90 13.72 9.51
N LYS A 74 -7.00 12.42 9.81
CA LYS A 74 -8.23 11.76 10.28
C LYS A 74 -8.29 11.57 11.80
N LEU A 75 -7.14 11.63 12.48
CA LEU A 75 -6.97 11.37 13.91
C LEU A 75 -7.61 12.44 14.79
#